data_AF-A0A660PK61-F1
#
_entry.id   AF-A0A660PK61-F1
#
_cell.length_a   1.000
_cell.length_b   1.000
_cell.length_c   1.000
_cell.angle_alpha   90.00
_cell.angle_beta   90.00
_cell.angle_gamma   90.00
#
_symmetry.space_group_name_H-M   'P 1'
#
loop_
_entity.id
_entity.type
_entity.pdbx_description
1 polymer ?
#
loop_
_entity_poly.entity_id
_entity_poly.type
_entity_poly.pdbx_seq_one_letter_code
_entity_poly.pdbx_strand_id
1 'polypeptide(L)'
;MNEEVKTETKKGMSRGCLIGLIVAGILVIIVIGSGIVCYVYQDELLEWGLEKTTEMIALEIKANLPEEITEQDVDELFEKLKQAIKNKEIDPSKIQKLATQFQMYLEDQKIDEDEARAIMEEIKEVVEF
;
A
#
# COMPACT_ATOMS: atom_id res chain seq x y z
N MET A 1 61.01 -11.43 40.04
CA MET A 1 60.84 -12.04 38.69
C MET A 1 59.72 -13.05 38.82
N ASN A 2 58.54 -12.95 38.23
CA ASN A 2 57.98 -12.09 37.18
C ASN A 2 56.48 -11.92 37.47
N GLU A 3 55.95 -10.73 37.20
CA GLU A 3 54.50 -10.47 37.08
C GLU A 3 54.00 -11.10 35.78
N GLU A 4 53.01 -11.99 35.88
CA GLU A 4 52.29 -12.52 34.71
C GLU A 4 51.30 -11.45 34.22
N VAL A 5 51.69 -10.73 33.17
CA VAL A 5 50.82 -9.81 32.44
C VAL A 5 49.75 -10.64 31.71
N LYS A 6 48.54 -10.72 32.28
CA LYS A 6 47.33 -11.20 31.58
C LYS A 6 47.00 -10.22 30.45
N THR A 7 47.44 -10.53 29.24
CA THR A 7 47.02 -9.83 28.04
C THR A 7 45.60 -10.26 27.68
N GLU A 8 44.61 -9.43 28.01
CA GLU A 8 43.24 -9.61 27.53
C GLU A 8 43.22 -9.53 26.00
N THR A 9 42.97 -10.69 25.38
CA THR A 9 42.86 -10.79 23.93
C THR A 9 41.54 -10.14 23.52
N LYS A 10 41.59 -8.90 23.00
CA LYS A 10 40.44 -8.27 22.33
C LYS A 10 40.02 -9.16 21.17
N LYS A 11 38.98 -9.96 21.38
CA LYS A 11 38.39 -10.86 20.39
C LYS A 11 37.87 -10.01 19.22
N GLY A 12 38.60 -10.02 18.10
CA GLY A 12 38.22 -9.30 16.89
C GLY A 12 36.82 -9.70 16.45
N MET A 13 35.90 -8.75 16.42
CA MET A 13 34.53 -8.98 16.00
C MET A 13 34.54 -9.43 14.53
N SER A 14 34.01 -10.62 14.26
CA SER A 14 33.97 -11.20 12.91
C SER A 14 33.28 -10.23 11.94
N ARG A 15 33.83 -10.09 10.73
CA ARG A 15 33.32 -9.17 9.69
C ARG A 15 31.81 -9.35 9.43
N GLY A 16 31.28 -10.57 9.60
CA GLY A 16 29.84 -10.85 9.48
C GLY A 16 28.98 -10.24 10.59
N CYS A 17 29.49 -10.15 11.82
CA CYS A 17 28.79 -9.50 12.93
C CYS A 17 28.80 -7.97 12.78
N LEU A 18 29.91 -7.41 12.28
CA LEU A 18 30.01 -5.99 11.96
C LEU A 18 29.01 -5.59 10.85
N ILE A 19 28.94 -6.37 9.77
CA ILE A 19 27.97 -6.14 8.67
C ILE A 19 26.54 -6.31 9.18
N GLY A 20 26.27 -7.32 10.01
CA GLY A 20 24.95 -7.53 10.61
C GLY A 20 24.47 -6.33 11.44
N LEU A 21 25.37 -5.72 12.24
CA LEU A 21 25.05 -4.52 13.02
C LEU A 21 24.79 -3.29 12.13
N ILE A 22 25.50 -3.16 11.01
CA ILE A 22 25.28 -2.07 10.05
C ILE A 22 23.90 -2.24 9.39
N VAL A 23 23.57 -3.44 8.91
CA VAL A 23 22.27 -3.73 8.29
C VAL A 23 21.14 -3.55 9.30
N ALA A 24 21.30 -4.04 10.53
CA ALA A 24 20.32 -3.86 11.60
C ALA A 24 20.15 -2.38 11.97
N GLY A 25 21.24 -1.62 12.03
CA GLY A 25 21.19 -0.17 12.28
C GLY A 25 20.44 0.58 11.18
N ILE A 26 20.69 0.26 9.91
CA ILE A 26 19.97 0.85 8.77
C ILE A 26 18.48 0.47 8.82
N LEU A 27 18.16 -0.80 9.10
CA LEU A 27 16.77 -1.25 9.25
C LEU A 27 16.02 -0.47 10.33
N VAL A 28 16.65 -0.23 11.49
CA VAL A 28 16.05 0.56 12.58
C VAL A 28 15.79 2.00 12.14
N ILE A 29 16.75 2.62 11.43
CA ILE A 29 16.56 3.98 10.91
C ILE A 29 15.41 4.03 9.89
N ILE A 30 15.28 3.02 9.02
CA ILE A 30 14.17 2.92 8.06
C ILE A 30 12.83 2.77 8.80
N VAL A 31 12.74 1.94 9.84
CA VAL A 31 11.50 1.75 10.61
C VAL A 31 11.11 3.03 11.35
N ILE A 32 12.07 3.72 11.98
CA ILE A 32 11.78 4.99 12.67
C ILE A 32 11.43 6.09 11.66
N GLY A 33 12.17 6.19 10.56
CA GLY A 33 11.92 7.15 9.49
C GLY A 33 10.56 6.94 8.85
N SER A 34 10.22 5.70 8.49
CA SER A 34 8.88 5.35 7.97
C SER A 34 7.79 5.61 9.00
N GLY A 35 8.00 5.33 10.29
CA GLY A 35 7.05 5.67 11.35
C GLY A 35 6.77 7.18 11.44
N ILE A 36 7.82 8.02 11.36
CA ILE A 36 7.67 9.49 11.37
C ILE A 36 6.94 9.96 10.10
N VAL A 37 7.31 9.44 8.94
CA VAL A 37 6.66 9.78 7.67
C VAL A 37 5.18 9.35 7.70
N CYS A 38 4.87 8.15 8.18
CA CYS A 38 3.49 7.69 8.37
C CYS A 38 2.71 8.56 9.36
N TYR A 39 3.36 9.09 10.41
CA TYR A 39 2.69 9.96 11.38
C TYR A 39 2.43 11.38 10.85
N VAL A 40 3.31 11.92 10.03
CA VAL A 40 3.16 13.28 9.47
C VAL A 40 2.28 13.28 8.22
N TYR A 41 2.37 12.23 7.39
CA TYR A 41 1.73 12.14 6.07
C TYR A 41 0.66 11.05 5.99
N GLN A 42 0.06 10.69 7.13
CA GLN A 42 -0.99 9.64 7.21
C GLN A 42 -2.12 9.85 6.20
N ASP A 43 -2.63 11.08 6.08
CA ASP A 43 -3.70 11.40 5.11
C ASP A 43 -3.20 11.29 3.66
N GLU A 44 -2.03 11.86 3.33
CA GLU A 44 -1.48 11.83 1.97
C GLU A 44 -1.06 10.41 1.53
N LEU A 45 -0.58 9.58 2.45
CA LEU A 45 -0.23 8.18 2.17
C LEU A 45 -1.45 7.32 1.92
N LEU A 46 -2.55 7.56 2.65
CA LEU A 46 -3.81 6.89 2.42
C LEU A 46 -4.41 7.31 1.08
N GLU A 47 -4.43 8.60 0.76
CA GLU A 47 -4.87 9.08 -0.56
C GLU A 47 -4.03 8.49 -1.69
N TRP A 48 -2.70 8.52 -1.55
CA TRP A 48 -1.79 7.96 -2.57
C TRP A 48 -1.93 6.44 -2.72
N GLY A 49 -2.08 5.71 -1.61
CA GLY A 49 -2.30 4.27 -1.62
C GLY A 49 -3.62 3.88 -2.27
N LEU A 50 -4.69 4.60 -1.96
CA LEU A 50 -6.00 4.42 -2.59
C LEU A 50 -5.94 4.76 -4.08
N GLU A 51 -5.31 5.87 -4.46
CA GLU A 51 -5.14 6.27 -5.86
C GLU A 51 -4.44 5.17 -6.67
N LYS A 52 -3.33 4.62 -6.17
CA LYS A 52 -2.59 3.56 -6.86
C LYS A 52 -3.37 2.25 -6.98
N THR A 53 -4.09 1.89 -5.94
CA THR A 53 -4.93 0.68 -5.92
C THR A 53 -6.10 0.82 -6.89
N THR A 54 -6.72 2.01 -6.91
CA THR A 54 -7.83 2.37 -7.80
C THR A 54 -7.38 2.34 -9.27
N GLU A 55 -6.20 2.89 -9.60
CA GLU A 55 -5.61 2.82 -10.94
C GLU A 55 -5.34 1.37 -11.38
N MET A 56 -4.81 0.53 -10.49
CA MET A 56 -4.51 -0.87 -10.78
C MET A 56 -5.78 -1.65 -11.09
N ILE A 57 -6.82 -1.47 -10.28
CA ILE A 57 -8.11 -2.13 -10.50
C ILE A 57 -8.80 -1.63 -11.76
N ALA A 58 -8.74 -0.32 -12.05
CA ALA A 58 -9.26 0.21 -13.32
C ALA A 58 -8.59 -0.46 -14.53
N LEU A 59 -7.26 -0.68 -14.47
CA LEU A 59 -6.53 -1.34 -15.54
C LEU A 59 -6.94 -2.82 -15.69
N GLU A 60 -7.11 -3.54 -14.59
CA GLU A 60 -7.54 -4.94 -14.61
C GLU A 60 -8.99 -5.09 -15.12
N ILE A 61 -9.90 -4.19 -14.72
CA ILE A 61 -11.26 -4.15 -15.25
C ILE A 61 -11.25 -3.83 -16.75
N LYS A 62 -10.43 -2.88 -17.20
CA LYS A 62 -10.30 -2.56 -18.63
C LYS A 62 -9.73 -3.73 -19.43
N ALA A 63 -8.89 -4.56 -18.83
CA ALA A 63 -8.38 -5.76 -19.47
C ALA A 63 -9.46 -6.85 -19.62
N ASN A 64 -10.47 -6.88 -18.74
CA ASN A 64 -11.59 -7.82 -18.73
C ASN A 64 -12.93 -7.08 -18.68
N LEU A 65 -13.20 -6.24 -19.68
CA LEU A 65 -14.41 -5.43 -19.73
C LEU A 65 -15.66 -6.30 -19.86
N PRO A 66 -16.65 -6.13 -18.97
CA PRO A 66 -17.98 -6.70 -19.18
C PRO A 66 -18.59 -6.16 -20.49
N GLU A 67 -19.30 -6.99 -21.25
CA GLU A 67 -19.91 -6.61 -22.55
C GLU A 67 -20.83 -5.37 -22.48
N GLU A 68 -21.31 -5.04 -21.28
CA GLU A 68 -22.25 -3.94 -21.00
C GLU A 68 -21.56 -2.62 -20.62
N ILE A 69 -20.25 -2.62 -20.38
CA ILE A 69 -19.50 -1.47 -19.84
C ILE A 69 -18.40 -1.06 -20.82
N THR A 70 -18.25 0.24 -21.07
CA THR A 70 -17.16 0.77 -21.90
C THR A 70 -15.96 1.17 -21.05
N GLU A 71 -14.76 1.23 -21.66
CA GLU A 71 -13.57 1.79 -21.00
C GLU A 71 -13.81 3.20 -20.45
N GLN A 72 -14.62 3.99 -21.15
CA GLN A 72 -14.97 5.35 -20.74
C GLN A 72 -15.83 5.36 -19.47
N ASP A 73 -16.78 4.43 -19.33
CA ASP A 73 -17.60 4.32 -18.12
C ASP A 73 -16.74 3.97 -16.89
N VAL A 74 -15.73 3.11 -17.08
CA VAL A 74 -14.75 2.78 -16.04
C VAL A 74 -13.95 4.02 -15.67
N ASP A 75 -13.41 4.74 -16.67
CA ASP A 75 -12.63 5.96 -16.42
C ASP A 75 -13.43 7.04 -15.68
N GLU A 76 -14.64 7.31 -16.13
CA GLU A 76 -15.49 8.34 -15.51
C GLU A 76 -15.86 7.97 -14.07
N LEU A 77 -16.16 6.70 -13.81
CA LEU A 77 -16.53 6.26 -12.47
C LEU A 77 -15.33 6.27 -11.51
N PHE A 78 -14.17 5.80 -11.96
CA PHE A 78 -12.95 5.79 -11.15
C PHE A 78 -12.40 7.20 -10.92
N GLU A 79 -12.54 8.12 -11.88
CA GLU A 79 -12.23 9.54 -11.66
C GLU A 79 -13.19 10.20 -10.66
N LYS A 80 -14.49 9.89 -10.72
CA LYS A 80 -15.44 10.34 -9.69
C LYS A 80 -15.07 9.84 -8.30
N LEU A 81 -14.70 8.56 -8.18
CA LEU A 81 -14.22 7.98 -6.93
C LEU A 81 -12.98 8.72 -6.42
N LYS A 82 -11.99 8.93 -7.28
CA LYS A 82 -10.75 9.65 -6.94
C LYS A 82 -11.03 11.07 -6.45
N GLN A 83 -11.91 11.79 -7.14
CA GLN A 83 -12.31 13.14 -6.74
C GLN A 83 -13.04 13.13 -5.40
N ALA A 84 -13.98 12.21 -5.19
CA ALA A 84 -14.75 12.10 -3.95
C ALA A 84 -13.87 11.70 -2.75
N ILE A 85 -12.84 10.85 -2.94
CA ILE A 85 -11.82 10.56 -1.92
C ILE A 85 -11.03 11.83 -1.58
N LYS A 86 -10.49 12.51 -2.60
CA LYS A 86 -9.66 13.71 -2.44
C LYS A 86 -10.41 14.88 -1.80
N ASN A 87 -11.68 15.03 -2.11
CA ASN A 87 -12.54 16.05 -1.52
C ASN A 87 -13.05 15.66 -0.13
N LYS A 88 -12.73 14.45 0.37
CA LYS A 88 -13.22 13.89 1.62
C LYS A 88 -14.75 13.84 1.68
N GLU A 89 -15.38 13.57 0.53
CA GLU A 89 -16.84 13.49 0.36
C GLU A 89 -17.39 12.09 0.68
N ILE A 90 -16.52 11.09 0.81
CA ILE A 90 -16.88 9.71 1.16
C ILE A 90 -16.62 9.45 2.65
N ASP A 91 -17.55 8.77 3.31
CA ASP A 91 -17.38 8.30 4.68
C ASP A 91 -16.10 7.43 4.82
N PRO A 92 -15.22 7.68 5.81
CA PRO A 92 -14.01 6.91 6.02
C PRO A 92 -14.23 5.39 6.15
N SER A 93 -15.38 4.98 6.71
CA SER A 93 -15.75 3.57 6.87
C SER A 93 -16.07 2.92 5.51
N LYS A 94 -16.68 3.68 4.59
CA LYS A 94 -16.93 3.22 3.22
C LYS A 94 -15.63 3.13 2.43
N ILE A 95 -14.73 4.10 2.57
CA ILE A 95 -13.38 4.04 1.99
C ILE A 95 -12.64 2.80 2.48
N GLN A 96 -12.68 2.53 3.79
CA GLN A 96 -12.00 1.36 4.38
C GLN A 96 -12.59 0.04 3.86
N LYS A 97 -13.92 -0.05 3.71
CA LYS A 97 -14.56 -1.23 3.11
C LYS A 97 -14.13 -1.41 1.66
N LEU A 98 -14.16 -0.34 0.86
CA LEU A 98 -13.74 -0.36 -0.54
C LEU A 98 -12.27 -0.77 -0.69
N ALA A 99 -11.39 -0.22 0.14
CA ALA A 99 -9.97 -0.58 0.16
C ALA A 99 -9.75 -2.07 0.50
N THR A 100 -10.54 -2.61 1.43
CA THR A 100 -10.49 -4.04 1.78
C THR A 100 -10.94 -4.91 0.61
N GLN A 101 -12.00 -4.51 -0.09
CA GLN A 101 -12.49 -5.23 -1.28
C GLN A 101 -11.48 -5.20 -2.41
N PHE A 102 -10.93 -4.02 -2.69
CA PHE A 102 -9.86 -3.83 -3.65
C PHE A 102 -8.65 -4.72 -3.36
N GLN A 103 -8.26 -4.83 -2.09
CA GLN A 103 -7.17 -5.71 -1.69
C GLN A 103 -7.50 -7.19 -1.98
N MET A 104 -8.73 -7.64 -1.69
CA MET A 104 -9.15 -9.02 -2.00
C MET A 104 -9.06 -9.32 -3.51
N TYR A 105 -9.54 -8.41 -4.36
CA TYR A 105 -9.46 -8.58 -5.82
C TYR A 105 -8.01 -8.59 -6.34
N LEU A 106 -7.13 -7.78 -5.74
CA LEU A 106 -5.71 -7.78 -6.10
C LEU A 106 -4.96 -9.02 -5.58
N GLU A 107 -5.37 -9.60 -4.46
CA GLU A 107 -4.78 -10.85 -3.95
C GLU A 107 -5.06 -12.03 -4.88
N ASP A 108 -6.26 -12.09 -5.47
CA ASP A 108 -6.62 -13.13 -6.46
C ASP A 108 -5.99 -12.88 -7.85
N GLN A 109 -5.38 -11.70 -8.08
CA GLN A 109 -4.65 -11.28 -9.29
C GLN A 109 -5.40 -11.45 -10.61
N LYS A 110 -6.71 -11.63 -10.55
CA LYS A 110 -7.60 -11.73 -11.70
C LYS A 110 -8.91 -11.08 -11.31
N ILE A 111 -9.35 -10.17 -12.16
CA ILE A 111 -10.70 -9.61 -12.11
C ILE A 111 -11.43 -10.16 -13.33
N ASP A 112 -12.42 -11.01 -13.11
CA ASP A 112 -13.32 -11.47 -14.17
C ASP A 112 -14.47 -10.48 -14.42
N GLU A 113 -15.33 -10.76 -15.41
CA GLU A 113 -16.43 -9.87 -15.79
C GLU A 113 -17.48 -9.69 -14.68
N ASP A 114 -17.73 -10.71 -13.87
CA ASP A 114 -18.70 -10.65 -12.77
C ASP A 114 -18.13 -9.82 -11.60
N GLU A 115 -16.84 -9.99 -11.31
CA GLU A 115 -16.11 -9.19 -10.33
C GLU A 115 -15.98 -7.73 -10.79
N ALA A 116 -15.69 -7.49 -12.06
CA ALA A 116 -15.65 -6.16 -12.65
C ALA A 116 -17.02 -5.46 -12.52
N ARG A 117 -18.12 -6.18 -12.79
CA ARG A 117 -19.48 -5.64 -12.61
C ARG A 117 -19.74 -5.30 -11.13
N ALA A 118 -19.41 -6.20 -10.21
CA ALA A 118 -19.58 -5.98 -8.78
C ALA A 118 -18.79 -4.75 -8.28
N ILE A 119 -17.52 -4.62 -8.70
CA ILE A 119 -16.68 -3.46 -8.36
C ILE A 119 -17.30 -2.16 -8.87
N MET A 120 -17.76 -2.15 -10.13
CA MET A 120 -18.39 -0.97 -10.73
C MET A 120 -19.68 -0.58 -10.00
N GLU A 121 -20.49 -1.53 -9.54
CA GLU A 121 -21.68 -1.27 -8.71
C GLU A 121 -21.31 -0.72 -7.33
N GLU A 122 -20.34 -1.33 -6.65
CA GLU A 122 -19.90 -0.89 -5.33
C GLU A 122 -19.32 0.52 -5.36
N ILE A 123 -18.52 0.85 -6.38
CA ILE A 123 -17.99 2.20 -6.54
C ILE A 123 -19.14 3.19 -6.76
N LYS A 124 -20.14 2.87 -7.60
CA LYS A 124 -21.34 3.71 -7.76
C LYS A 124 -22.05 3.97 -6.43
N GLU A 125 -22.28 2.95 -5.62
CA GLU A 125 -22.89 3.12 -4.28
C GLU A 125 -22.05 3.98 -3.31
N VAL A 126 -20.75 4.01 -3.54
CA VAL A 126 -19.80 4.81 -2.75
C VAL A 126 -19.71 6.24 -3.28
N VAL A 127 -19.94 6.52 -4.56
CA VAL A 127 -19.81 7.88 -5.12
C VAL A 127 -21.13 8.61 -5.36
N GLU A 128 -22.26 7.90 -5.52
CA GLU A 128 -23.57 8.48 -5.86
C GLU A 128 -24.47 8.77 -4.63
N PHE A 129 -23.89 9.29 -3.54
CA PHE A 129 -24.65 9.71 -2.36
C PHE A 129 -25.71 10.79 -2.65
#